data_AF-A0A9X8ZE72-F1
#
_entry.id   AF-A0A9X8ZE72-F1
#
_cell.length_a   1.000
_cell.length_b   1.000
_cell.length_c   1.000
_cell.angle_alpha   90.00
_cell.angle_beta   90.00
_cell.angle_gamma   90.00
#
_symmetry.space_group_name_H-M   'P 1'
#
loop_
_entity.id
_entity.type
_entity.pdbx_description
1 polymer ?
#
loop_
_entity_poly.entity_id
_entity_poly.type
_entity_poly.pdbx_seq_one_letter_code
_entity_poly.pdbx_strand_id
1 'polypeptide(L)'
;MKKISLTLLIVCISFTFLLNFAMPEFAGKMKDNIRSMNILYSYSVTKSFSEQAQDTIELASVPSGKTETRNADFRSDVKLEGTPLNIKAVVKESLNKPQDYKIKEKLTGPEKGFSSRKYYLTRNYDKGRYTVIRTNKITGKEKVYVGTYYEPRTQDPFAKWSRDEK
;
A
#
# COMPACT_ATOMS: atom_id res chain seq x y z
N MET A 1 -5.91 -40.30 19.44
CA MET A 1 -6.04 -39.33 18.31
C MET A 1 -5.94 -40.10 16.99
N LYS A 2 -6.90 -39.96 16.06
CA LYS A 2 -6.92 -40.67 14.77
C LYS A 2 -6.04 -39.95 13.73
N LYS A 3 -5.21 -40.68 12.98
CA LYS A 3 -4.33 -40.18 11.90
C LYS A 3 -5.07 -40.19 10.56
N ILE A 4 -4.91 -39.13 9.77
CA ILE A 4 -5.51 -38.98 8.44
C ILE A 4 -4.51 -39.47 7.38
N SER A 5 -4.99 -40.19 6.37
CA SER A 5 -4.16 -40.74 5.27
C SER A 5 -3.64 -39.65 4.33
N LEU A 6 -2.38 -39.78 3.91
CA LEU A 6 -1.67 -38.85 3.02
C LEU A 6 -2.36 -38.65 1.65
N THR A 7 -3.03 -39.69 1.15
CA THR A 7 -3.82 -39.62 -0.09
C THR A 7 -5.01 -38.68 0.03
N LEU A 8 -5.63 -38.59 1.20
CA LEU A 8 -6.72 -37.66 1.46
C LEU A 8 -6.23 -36.20 1.46
N LEU A 9 -5.01 -35.97 1.95
CA LEU A 9 -4.39 -34.64 2.00
C LEU A 9 -4.15 -34.09 0.59
N ILE A 10 -3.66 -34.93 -0.31
CA ILE A 10 -3.33 -34.54 -1.69
C ILE A 10 -4.60 -34.17 -2.47
N VAL A 11 -5.69 -34.92 -2.27
CA VAL A 11 -6.99 -34.63 -2.91
C VAL A 11 -7.59 -33.30 -2.41
N CYS A 12 -7.48 -32.99 -1.12
CA CYS A 12 -8.00 -31.73 -0.56
C CYS A 12 -7.28 -30.48 -1.09
N ILE A 13 -5.97 -30.58 -1.36
CA ILE A 13 -5.16 -29.46 -1.86
C ILE A 13 -5.52 -29.16 -3.32
N SER A 14 -5.70 -30.19 -4.14
CA SER A 14 -6.13 -30.03 -5.53
C SER A 14 -7.53 -29.42 -5.65
N PHE A 15 -8.44 -29.79 -4.73
CA PHE A 15 -9.81 -29.28 -4.71
C PHE A 15 -9.89 -27.80 -4.28
N THR A 16 -9.01 -27.35 -3.39
CA THR A 16 -8.95 -25.94 -2.93
C THR A 16 -8.37 -25.00 -3.98
N PHE A 17 -7.55 -25.49 -4.89
CA PHE A 17 -7.02 -24.70 -5.99
C PHE A 17 -8.10 -24.39 -7.06
N LEU A 18 -8.98 -25.35 -7.34
CA LEU A 18 -10.14 -25.18 -8.24
C LEU A 18 -11.20 -24.22 -7.67
N LEU A 19 -11.45 -24.26 -6.36
CA LEU A 19 -12.44 -23.39 -5.70
C LEU A 19 -12.07 -21.89 -5.71
N ASN A 20 -10.77 -21.55 -5.70
CA ASN A 20 -10.33 -20.15 -5.66
C ASN A 20 -10.54 -19.38 -6.97
N PHE A 21 -10.62 -20.08 -8.11
CA PHE A 21 -10.96 -19.44 -9.40
C PHE A 21 -12.48 -19.40 -9.65
N ALA A 22 -13.24 -20.32 -9.04
CA ALA A 22 -14.67 -20.46 -9.26
C ALA A 22 -15.55 -19.69 -8.24
N MET A 23 -15.08 -19.42 -7.03
CA MET A 23 -15.91 -18.88 -5.93
C MET A 23 -15.24 -17.73 -5.13
N PRO A 24 -15.44 -16.46 -5.52
CA PRO A 24 -14.83 -15.30 -4.87
C PRO A 24 -15.29 -15.01 -3.43
N GLU A 25 -16.40 -15.62 -2.97
CA GLU A 25 -16.82 -15.56 -1.55
C GLU A 25 -15.77 -16.13 -0.58
N PHE A 26 -14.87 -16.98 -1.06
CA PHE A 26 -13.74 -17.50 -0.27
C PHE A 26 -12.72 -16.40 0.09
N ALA A 27 -12.59 -15.34 -0.71
CA ALA A 27 -11.82 -14.14 -0.34
C ALA A 27 -12.47 -13.38 0.83
N GLY A 28 -13.80 -13.44 0.96
CA GLY A 28 -14.55 -12.98 2.13
C GLY A 28 -14.17 -13.75 3.40
N LYS A 29 -13.98 -15.08 3.32
CA LYS A 29 -13.53 -15.90 4.46
C LYS A 29 -12.12 -15.55 4.97
N MET A 30 -11.22 -14.98 4.15
CA MET A 30 -9.93 -14.47 4.64
C MET A 30 -10.09 -13.27 5.57
N LYS A 31 -11.08 -12.41 5.33
CA LYS A 31 -11.44 -11.31 6.22
C LYS A 31 -11.97 -11.83 7.56
N ASP A 32 -12.72 -12.93 7.52
CA ASP A 32 -13.21 -13.61 8.72
C ASP A 32 -12.10 -14.34 9.49
N ASN A 33 -11.06 -14.83 8.83
CA ASN A 33 -9.87 -15.40 9.48
C ASN A 33 -9.04 -14.36 10.24
N ILE A 34 -8.95 -13.13 9.73
CA ILE A 34 -8.32 -12.01 10.45
C ILE A 34 -9.17 -11.62 11.67
N ARG A 35 -10.51 -11.57 11.50
CA ARG A 35 -11.43 -11.33 12.61
C ARG A 35 -11.37 -12.41 13.68
N SER A 36 -11.34 -13.70 13.30
CA SER A 36 -11.24 -14.81 14.25
C SER A 36 -9.88 -14.84 14.95
N MET A 37 -8.80 -14.47 14.26
CA MET A 37 -7.49 -14.23 14.89
C MET A 37 -7.49 -13.01 15.83
N ASN A 38 -8.22 -11.93 15.54
CA ASN A 38 -8.38 -10.79 16.45
C ASN A 38 -9.17 -11.15 17.73
N ILE A 39 -10.00 -12.20 17.69
CA ILE A 39 -10.68 -12.71 18.89
C ILE A 39 -9.67 -13.43 19.81
N LEU A 40 -8.75 -14.21 19.24
CA LEU A 40 -7.76 -14.98 20.00
C LEU A 40 -6.50 -14.18 20.39
N TYR A 41 -6.12 -13.19 19.57
CA TYR A 41 -4.91 -12.40 19.74
C TYR A 41 -5.23 -10.92 19.86
N SER A 42 -4.52 -10.21 20.73
CA SER A 42 -4.38 -8.76 20.67
C SER A 42 -3.11 -8.39 19.91
N TYR A 43 -3.14 -7.25 19.24
CA TYR A 43 -2.02 -6.70 18.52
C TYR A 43 -1.75 -5.30 19.02
N SER A 44 -0.51 -5.03 19.41
CA SER A 44 -0.02 -3.68 19.66
C SER A 44 0.97 -3.33 18.55
N VAL A 45 0.79 -2.17 17.93
CA VAL A 45 1.64 -1.68 16.84
C VAL A 45 2.30 -0.40 17.29
N THR A 46 3.63 -0.37 17.25
CA THR A 46 4.42 0.83 17.50
C THR A 46 5.18 1.19 16.23
N LYS A 47 5.12 2.47 15.83
CA LYS A 47 5.88 2.99 14.69
C LYS A 47 6.96 3.96 15.14
N SER A 48 8.09 3.94 14.46
CA SER A 48 9.15 4.95 14.59
C SER A 48 9.52 5.50 13.22
N PHE A 49 9.50 6.82 13.11
CA PHE A 49 9.95 7.54 11.93
C PHE A 49 11.46 7.50 11.84
N SER A 50 12.00 7.26 10.63
CA SER A 50 13.44 7.31 10.38
C SER A 50 13.82 8.40 9.39
N GLU A 51 13.10 8.52 8.27
CA GLU A 51 13.46 9.46 7.21
C GLU A 51 12.28 9.72 6.26
N GLN A 52 12.41 10.77 5.44
CA GLN A 52 11.47 11.06 4.36
C GLN A 52 12.06 10.56 3.02
N ALA A 53 11.23 9.92 2.21
CA ALA A 53 11.54 9.51 0.85
C ALA A 53 10.68 10.26 -0.17
N GLN A 54 11.19 10.41 -1.40
CA GLN A 54 10.50 11.09 -2.50
C GLN A 54 10.62 10.28 -3.79
N ASP A 55 9.55 10.28 -4.59
CA ASP A 55 9.51 9.64 -5.91
C ASP A 55 8.88 10.58 -6.94
N THR A 56 9.61 10.95 -7.99
CA THR A 56 9.19 11.95 -8.97
C THR A 56 8.77 11.30 -10.28
N ILE A 57 7.58 11.67 -10.75
CA ILE A 57 7.00 11.13 -11.98
C ILE A 57 6.76 12.29 -12.94
N GLU A 58 7.25 12.17 -14.18
CA GLU A 58 6.86 13.10 -15.24
C GLU A 58 5.39 12.85 -15.59
N LEU A 59 4.60 13.91 -15.49
CA LEU A 59 3.21 13.93 -15.93
C LEU A 59 3.21 14.15 -17.44
N ALA A 60 3.46 15.36 -17.89
CA ALA A 60 3.28 15.77 -19.28
C ALA A 60 4.43 16.69 -19.73
N SER A 61 4.62 16.78 -21.04
CA SER A 61 5.48 17.78 -21.67
C SER A 61 4.63 18.55 -22.69
N VAL A 62 4.25 19.78 -22.36
CA VAL A 62 3.38 20.61 -23.21
C VAL A 62 4.23 21.56 -24.07
N PRO A 63 4.13 21.51 -25.41
CA PRO A 63 4.89 22.40 -26.28
C PRO A 63 4.54 23.88 -26.12
N SER A 64 5.48 24.77 -26.46
CA SER A 64 5.27 26.23 -26.43
C SER A 64 3.98 26.68 -27.13
N GLY A 65 3.22 27.55 -26.45
CA GLY A 65 1.94 28.08 -26.94
C GLY A 65 0.81 27.05 -27.07
N LYS A 66 1.01 25.80 -26.64
CA LYS A 66 -0.02 24.77 -26.58
C LYS A 66 -0.65 24.67 -25.21
N THR A 67 -1.78 23.98 -25.16
CA THR A 67 -2.50 23.69 -23.92
C THR A 67 -3.07 22.29 -24.01
N GLU A 68 -2.94 21.54 -22.93
CA GLU A 68 -3.48 20.19 -22.79
C GLU A 68 -4.32 20.11 -21.52
N THR A 69 -5.33 19.24 -21.51
CA THR A 69 -6.09 18.93 -20.29
C THR A 69 -5.68 17.54 -19.84
N ARG A 70 -5.23 17.42 -18.59
CA ARG A 70 -4.78 16.15 -18.03
C ARG A 70 -5.70 15.68 -16.92
N ASN A 71 -6.20 14.46 -17.08
CA ASN A 71 -6.92 13.72 -16.06
C ASN A 71 -6.06 12.53 -15.63
N ALA A 72 -5.76 12.41 -14.34
CA ALA A 72 -5.06 11.24 -13.81
C ALA A 72 -5.47 10.97 -12.36
N ASP A 73 -5.52 9.69 -12.03
CA ASP A 73 -5.79 9.21 -10.69
C ASP A 73 -4.53 8.53 -10.17
N PHE A 74 -3.98 9.07 -9.08
CA PHE A 74 -2.82 8.53 -8.39
C PHE A 74 -3.26 7.99 -7.04
N ARG A 75 -2.74 6.82 -6.67
CA ARG A 75 -2.97 6.23 -5.36
C ARG A 75 -1.65 5.98 -4.68
N SER A 76 -1.58 6.39 -3.42
CA SER A 76 -0.44 6.19 -2.55
C SER A 76 -0.84 5.22 -1.44
N ASP A 77 -0.32 3.99 -1.49
CA ASP A 77 -0.55 2.97 -0.47
C ASP A 77 0.63 2.89 0.50
N VAL A 78 0.33 2.48 1.74
CA VAL A 78 1.37 2.04 2.67
C VAL A 78 2.04 0.78 2.12
N LYS A 79 3.36 0.83 1.91
CA LYS A 79 4.17 -0.35 1.57
C LYS A 79 4.71 -0.96 2.86
N LEU A 80 4.58 -2.27 2.99
CA LEU A 80 4.98 -3.03 4.17
C LEU A 80 5.97 -4.11 3.77
N GLU A 81 7.18 -4.01 4.28
CA GLU A 81 8.27 -4.95 4.00
C GLU A 81 8.53 -5.83 5.23
N GLY A 82 8.69 -7.13 5.02
CA GLY A 82 8.98 -8.08 6.09
C GLY A 82 7.80 -8.39 7.03
N THR A 83 6.58 -7.87 6.77
CA THR A 83 5.39 -8.23 7.54
C THR A 83 4.85 -9.60 7.11
N PRO A 84 4.62 -10.54 8.05
CA PRO A 84 3.87 -11.76 7.75
C PRO A 84 2.48 -11.46 7.20
N LEU A 85 2.04 -12.23 6.20
CA LEU A 85 0.73 -12.08 5.53
C LEU A 85 -0.44 -12.00 6.52
N ASN A 86 -0.42 -12.81 7.57
CA ASN A 86 -1.48 -12.89 8.59
C ASN A 86 -1.58 -11.64 9.49
N ILE A 87 -0.61 -10.73 9.45
CA ILE A 87 -0.56 -9.50 10.28
C ILE A 87 -0.69 -8.25 9.41
N LYS A 88 -0.47 -8.38 8.09
CA LYS A 88 -0.44 -7.28 7.13
C LYS A 88 -1.71 -6.41 7.15
N ALA A 89 -2.88 -7.02 7.34
CA ALA A 89 -4.15 -6.29 7.42
C ALA A 89 -4.24 -5.40 8.68
N VAL A 90 -3.90 -5.95 9.85
CA VAL A 90 -3.91 -5.21 11.13
C VAL A 90 -2.93 -4.05 11.11
N VAL A 91 -1.74 -4.27 10.55
CA VAL A 91 -0.72 -3.23 10.40
C VAL A 91 -1.19 -2.16 9.43
N LYS A 92 -1.79 -2.52 8.29
CA LYS A 92 -2.35 -1.55 7.33
C LYS A 92 -3.46 -0.72 7.95
N GLU A 93 -4.33 -1.31 8.76
CA GLU A 93 -5.37 -0.57 9.49
C GLU A 93 -4.76 0.39 10.54
N SER A 94 -3.70 -0.05 11.23
CA SER A 94 -3.02 0.73 12.28
C SER A 94 -2.14 1.86 11.74
N LEU A 95 -1.54 1.70 10.55
CA LEU A 95 -0.66 2.68 9.90
C LEU A 95 -1.41 3.62 8.93
N ASN A 96 -2.71 3.82 9.13
CA ASN A 96 -3.59 4.65 8.28
C ASN A 96 -3.79 4.14 6.83
N LYS A 97 -4.81 4.71 6.19
CA LYS A 97 -5.34 4.28 4.89
C LYS A 97 -4.55 4.84 3.70
N PRO A 98 -4.67 4.22 2.52
CA PRO A 98 -4.15 4.77 1.28
C PRO A 98 -4.73 6.16 1.00
N GLN A 99 -3.96 7.00 0.31
CA GLN A 99 -4.39 8.33 -0.11
C GLN A 99 -4.55 8.38 -1.62
N ASP A 100 -5.77 8.70 -2.05
CA ASP A 100 -6.09 8.92 -3.44
C ASP A 100 -5.89 10.40 -3.79
N TYR A 101 -5.33 10.64 -4.96
CA TYR A 101 -5.05 11.97 -5.49
C TYR A 101 -5.51 12.03 -6.93
N LYS A 102 -6.50 12.89 -7.18
CA LYS A 102 -7.08 13.09 -8.51
C LYS A 102 -6.65 14.44 -9.02
N ILE A 103 -6.15 14.46 -10.25
CA ILE A 103 -5.84 15.68 -10.98
C ILE A 103 -6.75 15.78 -12.19
N LYS A 104 -7.35 16.97 -12.36
CA LYS A 104 -8.00 17.43 -13.58
C LYS A 104 -7.59 18.87 -13.79
N GLU A 105 -6.50 19.07 -14.52
CA GLU A 105 -5.91 20.39 -14.70
C GLU A 105 -5.62 20.70 -16.16
N LYS A 106 -5.77 21.98 -16.50
CA LYS A 106 -5.38 22.54 -17.79
C LYS A 106 -3.90 22.95 -17.69
N LEU A 107 -3.04 22.27 -18.44
CA LEU A 107 -1.60 22.47 -18.47
C LEU A 107 -1.23 23.30 -19.71
N THR A 108 -0.39 24.30 -19.54
CA THR A 108 -0.02 25.24 -20.60
C THR A 108 1.47 25.16 -20.89
N GLY A 109 1.82 25.20 -22.18
CA GLY A 109 3.21 25.33 -22.60
C GLY A 109 3.83 26.65 -22.15
N PRO A 110 5.16 26.77 -22.24
CA PRO A 110 5.88 27.96 -21.82
C PRO A 110 5.66 29.11 -22.81
N GLU A 111 6.13 30.28 -22.41
CA GLU A 111 6.18 31.46 -23.28
C GLU A 111 7.22 31.29 -24.40
N LYS A 112 7.19 32.20 -25.39
CA LYS A 112 8.15 32.20 -26.50
C LYS A 112 9.59 32.28 -25.96
N GLY A 113 10.46 31.40 -26.47
CA GLY A 113 11.86 31.30 -26.05
C GLY A 113 12.22 29.97 -25.38
N PHE A 114 11.23 29.10 -25.13
CA PHE A 114 11.37 27.74 -24.64
C PHE A 114 10.66 26.76 -25.58
N SER A 115 11.09 25.50 -25.61
CA SER A 115 10.53 24.46 -26.48
C SER A 115 9.29 23.80 -25.88
N SER A 116 9.34 23.42 -24.60
CA SER A 116 8.22 22.81 -23.88
C SER A 116 8.27 23.05 -22.37
N ARG A 117 7.14 22.82 -21.69
CA ARG A 117 7.02 22.82 -20.22
C ARG A 117 6.73 21.41 -19.77
N LYS A 118 7.64 20.85 -18.98
CA LYS A 118 7.47 19.56 -18.33
C LYS A 118 6.80 19.74 -16.98
N TYR A 119 5.83 18.89 -16.68
CA TYR A 119 5.08 18.85 -15.44
C TYR A 119 5.45 17.60 -14.68
N TYR A 120 5.66 17.72 -13.38
CA TYR A 120 6.09 16.63 -12.51
C TYR A 120 5.17 16.50 -11.31
N LEU A 121 5.05 15.27 -10.82
CA LEU A 121 4.39 14.92 -9.57
C LEU A 121 5.39 14.20 -8.68
N THR A 122 5.74 14.81 -7.56
CA THR A 122 6.60 14.20 -6.54
C THR A 122 5.75 13.62 -5.44
N ARG A 123 5.86 12.31 -5.22
CA ARG A 123 5.20 11.60 -4.14
C ARG A 123 6.09 11.63 -2.90
N ASN A 124 5.54 12.11 -1.80
CA ASN A 124 6.22 12.20 -0.51
C ASN A 124 5.80 11.06 0.40
N TYR A 125 6.80 10.36 0.94
CA TYR A 125 6.58 9.23 1.84
C TYR A 125 7.38 9.41 3.13
N ASP A 126 6.76 9.08 4.24
CA ASP A 126 7.44 8.87 5.50
C ASP A 126 7.88 7.41 5.57
N LYS A 127 9.17 7.19 5.80
CA LYS A 127 9.75 5.87 5.98
C LYS A 127 10.09 5.68 7.45
N GLY A 128 9.83 4.47 7.93
CA GLY A 128 10.10 4.14 9.30
C GLY A 128 10.16 2.64 9.56
N ARG A 129 10.30 2.31 10.83
CA ARG A 129 10.21 0.95 11.34
C ARG A 129 8.91 0.79 12.10
N TYR A 130 8.32 -0.38 12.03
CA TYR A 130 7.23 -0.75 12.90
C TYR A 130 7.58 -2.01 13.68
N THR A 131 7.03 -2.11 14.88
CA THR A 131 7.06 -3.29 15.73
C THR A 131 5.63 -3.71 16.02
N VAL A 132 5.32 -4.99 15.81
CA VAL A 132 4.05 -5.60 16.19
C VAL A 132 4.29 -6.58 17.31
N ILE A 133 3.61 -6.37 18.44
CA ILE A 133 3.53 -7.33 19.53
C ILE A 133 2.19 -8.04 19.40
N ARG A 134 2.22 -9.33 19.09
CA ARG A 134 1.04 -10.20 19.06
C ARG A 134 0.96 -10.97 20.37
N THR A 135 -0.08 -10.72 21.15
CA THR A 135 -0.28 -11.36 22.45
C THR A 135 -1.47 -12.32 22.36
N ASN A 136 -1.26 -13.58 22.74
CA ASN A 136 -2.34 -14.55 22.85
C ASN A 136 -3.20 -14.22 24.07
N LYS A 137 -4.48 -13.91 23.88
CA LYS A 137 -5.37 -13.45 24.95
C LYS A 137 -5.65 -14.51 26.02
N ILE A 138 -5.44 -15.79 25.73
CA ILE A 138 -5.67 -16.92 26.64
C ILE A 138 -4.41 -17.25 27.44
N THR A 139 -3.27 -17.32 26.78
CA THR A 139 -2.00 -17.79 27.39
C THR A 139 -1.06 -16.67 27.80
N GLY A 140 -1.33 -15.42 27.41
CA GLY A 140 -0.45 -14.27 27.64
C GLY A 140 0.85 -14.29 26.82
N LYS A 141 1.12 -15.34 26.04
CA LYS A 141 2.37 -15.46 25.27
C LYS A 141 2.43 -14.43 24.16
N GLU A 142 3.59 -13.78 24.04
CA GLU A 142 3.85 -12.76 23.05
C GLU A 142 4.73 -13.27 21.91
N LYS A 143 4.52 -12.69 20.73
CA LYS A 143 5.44 -12.82 19.60
C LYS A 143 5.64 -11.46 18.95
N VAL A 144 6.91 -11.10 18.79
CA VAL A 144 7.32 -9.80 18.24
C VAL A 144 7.67 -9.93 16.77
N TYR A 145 7.22 -8.97 15.98
CA TYR A 145 7.52 -8.84 14.56
C TYR A 145 8.03 -7.43 14.29
N VAL A 146 9.10 -7.31 13.51
CA VAL A 146 9.67 -6.03 13.14
C VAL A 146 9.71 -5.94 11.62
N GLY A 147 9.42 -4.77 11.08
CA GLY A 147 9.63 -4.51 9.66
C GLY A 147 9.72 -3.03 9.38
N THR A 148 9.65 -2.69 8.09
CA THR A 148 9.69 -1.30 7.63
C THR A 148 8.41 -0.95 6.91
N TYR A 149 8.03 0.32 7.01
CA TYR A 149 6.91 0.87 6.29
C TYR A 149 7.33 2.08 5.46
N TYR A 150 6.56 2.34 4.41
CA TYR A 150 6.56 3.58 3.65
C TYR A 150 5.12 4.06 3.58
N GLU A 151 4.79 5.10 4.33
CA GLU A 151 3.42 5.65 4.40
C GLU A 151 3.35 7.00 3.68
N PRO A 152 2.24 7.35 3.02
CA PRO A 152 2.07 8.69 2.45
C PRO A 152 2.20 9.74 3.55
N ARG A 153 2.96 10.80 3.29
CA ARG A 153 3.15 11.89 4.26
C ARG A 153 1.83 12.65 4.48
N THR A 154 1.50 12.97 5.73
CA THR A 154 0.28 13.71 6.08
C THR A 154 0.24 15.13 5.51
N GLN A 155 1.40 15.79 5.49
CA GLN A 155 1.57 17.12 4.90
C GLN A 155 1.93 16.96 3.43
N ASP A 156 0.99 17.31 2.55
CA ASP A 156 1.08 17.26 1.10
C ASP A 156 1.80 15.99 0.55
N PRO A 157 1.09 14.85 0.45
CA PRO A 157 1.67 13.61 -0.07
C PRO A 157 2.09 13.70 -1.54
N PHE A 158 1.64 14.72 -2.27
CA PHE A 158 1.87 14.89 -3.70
C PHE A 158 2.22 16.35 -4.03
N ALA A 159 3.50 16.66 -4.15
CA ALA A 159 3.95 17.97 -4.58
C ALA A 159 3.97 18.08 -6.11
N LYS A 160 3.30 19.10 -6.66
CA LYS A 160 3.29 19.43 -8.08
C LYS A 160 4.30 20.52 -8.39
N TRP A 161 5.03 20.36 -9.49
CA TRP A 161 5.90 21.42 -10.01
C TRP A 161 6.11 21.27 -11.52
N SER A 162 6.62 22.32 -12.16
CA SER A 162 6.91 22.32 -13.59
C SER A 162 8.26 22.97 -13.89
N ARG A 163 8.84 22.63 -15.04
CA ARG A 163 10.09 23.21 -15.53
C ARG A 163 9.99 23.46 -17.03
N ASP A 164 10.47 24.63 -17.45
CA ASP A 164 10.56 25.01 -18.85
C ASP A 164 11.90 24.51 -19.43
N GLU A 165 11.83 23.86 -20.59
CA GLU A 165 12.97 23.34 -21.34
C GLU A 165 13.27 24.27 -22.50
N LYS A 166 14.56 24.53 -22.76
CA LYS A 166 14.99 25.35 -23.91
C LYS A 166 14.98 24.53 -25.19
#